data_AF-A0A1C5K1S6-F1
#
_entry.id   AF-A0A1C5K1S6-F1
#
_cell.length_a   1.000
_cell.length_b   1.000
_cell.length_c   1.000
_cell.angle_alpha   90.00
_cell.angle_beta   90.00
_cell.angle_gamma   90.00
#
_symmetry.space_group_name_H-M   'P 1'
#
loop_
_entity.id
_entity.type
_entity.pdbx_description
1 polymer ?
#
loop_
_entity_poly.entity_id
_entity_poly.type
_entity_poly.pdbx_seq_one_letter_code
_entity_poly.pdbx_strand_id
1 'polypeptide(L)' 'MEFDGLRYRHRMSENYTDPSGNTEQFRAFAHTPEAAAPAPSRLPLIIAAAVVVVVLLVLAAWLALS' A
#
# COMPACT_ATOMS: atom_id res chain seq x y z
N MET A 1 -50.24 24.73 -30.46
CA MET A 1 -48.80 24.81 -30.12
C MET A 1 -48.58 23.82 -28.99
N GLU A 2 -48.30 22.57 -29.33
CA GLU A 2 -48.00 21.53 -28.35
C GLU A 2 -46.53 21.17 -28.53
N PHE A 3 -45.71 21.62 -27.59
CA PHE A 3 -44.28 21.36 -27.60
C PHE A 3 -44.06 19.91 -27.18
N ASP A 4 -43.79 19.05 -28.16
CA ASP A 4 -43.44 17.64 -27.97
C ASP A 4 -42.04 17.53 -27.33
N GLY A 5 -41.99 17.79 -26.02
CA GLY A 5 -40.79 17.76 -25.18
C GLY A 5 -40.27 16.35 -24.86
N LEU A 6 -40.76 15.31 -25.53
CA LEU A 6 -40.43 13.91 -25.22
C LEU A 6 -39.45 13.27 -26.20
N ARG A 7 -39.00 13.99 -27.24
CA ARG A 7 -38.08 13.47 -28.27
C ARG A 7 -36.60 13.73 -28.02
N TYR A 8 -36.24 14.54 -27.03
CA TYR A 8 -34.84 14.86 -26.69
C TYR A 8 -34.31 14.13 -25.44
N ARG A 9 -34.90 12.99 -25.06
CA ARG A 9 -34.18 12.00 -24.26
C ARG A 9 -33.27 11.20 -25.20
N HIS A 10 -32.35 11.90 -25.85
CA HIS A 10 -31.29 11.26 -26.62
C HIS A 10 -30.42 10.50 -25.61
N ARG A 11 -30.67 9.19 -25.51
CA ARG A 11 -29.75 8.04 -25.59
C ARG A 11 -28.21 8.33 -25.59
N MET A 12 -27.70 9.36 -24.93
CA MET A 12 -26.25 9.61 -24.76
C MET A 12 -25.68 8.91 -23.53
N SER A 13 -26.40 7.92 -22.98
CA SER A 13 -25.96 7.14 -21.82
C SER A 13 -25.60 5.69 -22.17
N GLU A 14 -25.64 5.30 -23.45
CA GLU A 14 -25.60 3.86 -23.80
C GLU A 14 -24.29 3.38 -24.39
N ASN A 15 -23.39 4.30 -24.78
CA ASN A 15 -22.06 3.98 -25.26
C ASN A 15 -21.14 5.19 -25.09
N TYR A 16 -20.92 5.61 -23.84
CA TYR A 16 -19.84 6.55 -23.56
C TYR A 16 -18.51 5.80 -23.62
N THR A 17 -17.97 5.66 -24.83
CA THR A 17 -16.60 5.21 -25.06
C THR A 17 -15.67 6.34 -24.67
N ASP A 18 -14.73 6.06 -23.76
CA ASP A 18 -13.73 7.04 -23.37
C ASP A 18 -12.94 7.54 -24.60
N PRO A 19 -13.04 8.84 -24.97
CA PRO A 19 -12.43 9.40 -26.17
C PRO A 19 -10.90 9.36 -26.12
N SER A 20 -10.32 9.29 -24.92
CA SER A 20 -8.87 9.23 -24.72
C SER A 20 -8.31 7.82 -24.70
N GLY A 21 -9.17 6.79 -24.66
CA GLY A 21 -8.78 5.38 -24.63
C GLY A 21 -7.93 4.96 -23.42
N ASN A 22 -7.76 5.84 -22.43
CA ASN A 22 -6.89 5.61 -21.29
C ASN A 22 -7.62 4.97 -20.11
N THR A 23 -8.95 4.97 -20.10
CA THR A 23 -9.77 4.47 -19.00
C THR A 23 -9.51 3.00 -18.72
N GLU A 24 -9.28 2.19 -19.76
CA GLU A 24 -8.88 0.79 -19.61
C GLU A 24 -7.50 0.66 -18.94
N GLN A 25 -6.58 1.59 -19.20
CA GLN A 25 -5.26 1.61 -18.58
C GLN A 25 -5.34 1.97 -17.09
N PHE A 26 -6.17 2.95 -16.72
CA PHE A 26 -6.40 3.32 -15.32
C PHE A 26 -7.20 2.25 -14.56
N ARG A 27 -8.09 1.52 -15.23
CA ARG A 27 -8.88 0.44 -14.61
C ARG A 27 -8.00 -0.69 -14.08
N ALA A 28 -6.86 -0.96 -14.71
CA ALA A 28 -5.88 -1.94 -14.23
C ALA A 28 -5.30 -1.57 -12.84
N PHE A 29 -5.19 -0.28 -12.53
CA PHE A 29 -4.68 0.20 -11.24
C PHE A 29 -5.77 0.36 -10.18
N ALA A 30 -7.03 0.62 -10.57
CA ALA A 30 -8.15 0.78 -9.65
C ALA A 30 -8.45 -0.48 -8.81
N HIS A 31 -8.08 -1.65 -9.31
CA HIS A 31 -8.23 -2.93 -8.62
C HIS A 31 -6.89 -3.55 -8.19
N THR A 32 -5.79 -2.79 -8.28
CA THR A 32 -4.53 -3.27 -7.73
C THR A 32 -4.71 -3.42 -6.22
N PRO A 33 -4.67 -4.66 -5.68
CA PRO A 33 -4.75 -4.84 -4.25
C PRO A 33 -3.57 -4.12 -3.63
N GLU A 34 -3.83 -3.31 -2.61
CA GLU A 34 -2.76 -2.68 -1.84
C GLU A 34 -1.85 -3.79 -1.32
N ALA A 35 -0.63 -3.82 -1.83
CA ALA A 35 0.33 -4.85 -1.46
C ALA A 35 0.53 -4.74 0.05
N ALA A 36 0.26 -5.84 0.77
CA ALA A 36 0.50 -5.90 2.20
C ALA A 36 1.93 -5.43 2.47
N ALA A 37 2.05 -4.38 3.30
CA ALA A 37 3.35 -3.84 3.65
C ALA A 37 4.25 -4.97 4.18
N PRO A 38 5.52 -5.03 3.75
CA PRO A 38 6.42 -6.07 4.22
C PRO A 38 6.51 -6.03 5.75
N ALA A 39 6.43 -7.20 6.38
CA ALA A 39 6.53 -7.29 7.83
C ALA A 39 7.89 -6.76 8.30
N PRO A 40 7.94 -5.95 9.37
CA PRO A 40 9.19 -5.39 9.86
C PRO A 40 10.14 -6.50 10.33
N SER A 41 11.41 -6.40 9.94
CA SER A 41 12.43 -7.38 10.34
C SER A 41 12.78 -7.24 11.82
N ARG A 42 12.78 -8.37 12.54
CA ARG A 42 13.23 -8.45 13.94
C ARG A 42 14.74 -8.57 14.09
N LEU A 43 15.46 -8.72 12.98
CA LEU A 43 16.90 -8.96 12.97
C LEU A 43 17.70 -7.85 13.69
N PRO A 44 17.41 -6.55 13.53
CA PRO A 44 18.10 -5.50 14.29
C PRO A 44 17.88 -5.59 15.81
N LEU A 45 16.66 -5.96 16.24
CA LEU A 45 16.35 -6.13 17.66
C LEU A 45 17.11 -7.32 18.27
N ILE A 46 17.21 -8.42 17.53
CA ILE A 46 17.95 -9.61 17.96
C ILE A 46 19.44 -9.28 18.10
N ILE A 47 20.01 -8.56 17.12
CA ILE A 47 21.42 -8.13 17.19
C ILE A 47 21.65 -7.22 18.40
N ALA A 48 20.79 -6.22 18.60
CA ALA A 48 20.91 -5.31 19.75
C ALA A 48 20.86 -6.08 21.08
N ALA A 49 19.93 -7.02 21.23
CA ALA A 49 19.81 -7.86 22.42
C ALA A 49 21.08 -8.71 22.64
N ALA A 50 21.60 -9.33 21.59
CA ALA A 50 22.82 -10.13 21.68
C ALA A 50 24.03 -9.29 22.12
N VAL A 51 24.18 -8.07 21.58
CA VAL A 51 25.24 -7.14 21.97
C VAL A 51 25.12 -6.78 23.46
N VAL A 52 23.92 -6.46 23.94
CA VAL A 52 23.69 -6.14 25.36
C VAL A 52 24.09 -7.30 26.25
N VAL A 53 23.72 -8.54 25.90
CA VAL A 53 24.11 -9.73 26.66
C VAL A 53 25.62 -9.88 26.72
N VAL A 54 26.33 -9.70 25.61
CA VAL A 54 27.80 -9.78 25.56
C VAL A 54 28.44 -8.71 26.46
N VAL A 55 27.95 -7.47 26.39
CA VAL A 55 28.47 -6.37 27.22
C VAL A 55 28.27 -6.68 28.71
N LEU A 56 27.09 -7.18 29.10
CA LEU A 56 26.81 -7.54 30.48
C LEU A 56 27.70 -8.69 30.97
N LEU A 57 27.97 -9.69 30.14
CA LEU A 57 28.89 -10.79 30.48
C LEU A 57 30.32 -10.29 30.68
N VAL A 58 30.81 -9.42 29.78
CA VAL A 58 32.13 -8.80 29.91
C VAL A 58 32.21 -7.96 31.18
N LEU A 59 31.20 -7.15 31.47
CA LEU A 59 31.15 -6.32 32.66
C LEU A 59 31.12 -7.16 33.94
N ALA A 60 30.32 -8.22 33.97
CA ALA A 60 30.26 -9.14 35.10
C ALA A 60 31.59 -9.86 35.33
N ALA A 61 32.24 -10.32 34.26
CA ALA A 61 33.56 -10.94 34.35
C ALA A 61 34.61 -9.94 34.86
N TRP A 62 34.59 -8.70 34.37
CA TRP A 62 35.49 -7.65 34.83
C TRP A 62 35.30 -7.36 36.32
N LEU A 63 34.05 -7.17 36.77
CA LEU A 63 33.71 -6.94 38.18
C LEU A 63 34.10 -8.13 39.09
N ALA A 64 34.08 -9.36 38.57
CA ALA A 64 34.47 -10.54 39.33
C ALA A 64 36.00 -10.73 39.44
N LEU A 65 36.77 -10.14 38.51
CA LEU A 65 38.23 -10.24 38.44
C LEU A 65 38.97 -9.00 38.99
N SER A 66 38.26 -7.93 39.33
CA SER A 66 38.80 -6.71 39.94
C SER A 66 38.67 -6.73 41.46
#